data_AF-A0A1M6K076-F1
#
_entry.id   AF-A0A1M6K076-F1
#
_cell.length_a   1.000
_cell.length_b   1.000
_cell.length_c   1.000
_cell.angle_alpha   90.00
_cell.angle_beta   90.00
_cell.angle_gamma   90.00
#
_symmetry.space_group_name_H-M   'P 1'
#
loop_
_entity.id
_entity.type
_entity.pdbx_description
1 polymer ?
#
loop_
_entity_poly.entity_id
_entity_poly.type
_entity_poly.pdbx_seq_one_letter_code
_entity_poly.pdbx_strand_id
1 'polypeptide(L)'
;MKEQLLKIKPPKKYKEGLIKYEIGLDTVPDWPMLQAHGWTFEEHLKLEQLISIENMRFSLNEAIEENEATEEEIKECRILIEKAIEKYNNM
;
A
#
# COMPACT_ATOMS: atom_id res chain seq x y z
N MET A 1 5.53 -8.98 -6.34
CA MET A 1 4.44 -7.97 -6.30
C MET A 1 4.21 -7.25 -7.66
N LYS A 2 5.25 -6.86 -8.39
CA LYS A 2 5.18 -6.06 -9.64
C LYS A 2 4.16 -6.51 -10.68
N GLU A 3 4.09 -7.81 -10.98
CA GLU A 3 3.09 -8.35 -11.92
C GLU A 3 1.65 -8.22 -11.42
N GLN A 4 1.41 -8.30 -10.11
CA GLN A 4 0.07 -8.07 -9.55
C GLN A 4 -0.30 -6.61 -9.76
N LEU A 5 0.62 -5.68 -9.47
CA LEU A 5 0.41 -4.24 -9.59
C LEU A 5 0.11 -3.80 -11.03
N LEU A 6 0.74 -4.42 -12.03
CA LEU A 6 0.46 -4.14 -13.44
C LEU A 6 -0.93 -4.62 -13.90
N LYS A 7 -1.54 -5.58 -13.19
CA LYS A 7 -2.81 -6.23 -13.57
C LYS A 7 -4.01 -5.72 -12.76
N ILE A 8 -3.80 -5.10 -11.61
CA ILE A 8 -4.89 -4.53 -10.82
C ILE A 8 -5.23 -3.12 -11.30
N LYS A 9 -6.49 -2.71 -11.14
CA LYS A 9 -6.83 -1.29 -11.09
C LYS A 9 -7.07 -0.88 -9.63
N PRO A 10 -6.59 0.28 -9.17
CA PRO A 10 -6.85 0.74 -7.81
C PRO A 10 -8.36 0.86 -7.61
N PRO A 11 -8.95 0.19 -6.60
CA PRO A 11 -10.38 0.29 -6.34
C PRO A 11 -10.75 1.71 -5.92
N LYS A 12 -12.03 2.07 -6.09
CA LYS A 12 -12.51 3.38 -5.63
C LYS A 12 -12.30 3.59 -4.13
N LYS A 13 -12.51 2.53 -3.34
CA LYS A 13 -12.29 2.50 -1.89
C LYS A 13 -11.24 1.47 -1.54
N TYR A 14 -10.45 1.76 -0.53
CA TYR A 14 -9.46 0.84 -0.01
C TYR A 14 -10.11 -0.50 0.35
N LYS A 15 -9.43 -1.58 -0.05
CA LYS A 15 -9.78 -2.93 0.34
C LYS A 15 -8.50 -3.60 0.82
N GLU A 16 -8.54 -4.04 2.06
CA GLU A 16 -7.45 -4.79 2.68
C GLU A 16 -7.07 -6.04 1.88
N GLY A 17 -5.77 -6.30 1.78
CA GLY A 17 -5.24 -7.52 1.17
C GLY A 17 -5.51 -7.61 -0.33
N LEU A 18 -5.80 -6.47 -0.99
CA LEU A 18 -5.96 -6.43 -2.44
C LEU A 18 -4.67 -6.82 -3.18
N ILE A 19 -3.54 -6.46 -2.59
CA ILE A 19 -2.22 -6.87 -3.04
C ILE A 19 -1.51 -7.56 -1.88
N LYS A 20 -0.74 -8.59 -2.18
CA LYS A 20 0.19 -9.15 -1.20
C LYS A 20 1.46 -8.32 -1.25
N TYR A 21 1.69 -7.53 -0.21
CA TYR A 21 2.94 -6.76 -0.09
C TYR A 21 4.13 -7.71 0.05
N GLU A 22 5.21 -7.40 -0.67
CA GLU A 22 6.45 -8.15 -0.65
C GLU A 22 7.62 -7.15 -0.61
N ILE A 23 8.45 -7.25 0.42
CA ILE A 23 9.70 -6.49 0.50
C ILE A 23 10.63 -6.95 -0.62
N GLY A 24 11.20 -6.00 -1.35
CA GLY A 24 12.23 -6.29 -2.33
C GLY A 24 12.57 -5.09 -3.20
N LEU A 25 13.69 -5.22 -3.92
CA LEU A 25 14.06 -4.28 -4.97
C LEU A 25 13.28 -4.62 -6.24
N ASP A 26 12.86 -3.60 -6.99
CA ASP A 26 12.10 -3.73 -8.24
C ASP A 26 10.76 -4.50 -8.10
N THR A 27 10.14 -4.48 -6.91
CA THR A 27 8.85 -5.12 -6.68
C THR A 27 7.65 -4.25 -7.06
N VAL A 28 7.87 -2.98 -7.39
CA VAL A 28 6.86 -1.98 -7.80
C VAL A 28 7.17 -1.52 -9.23
N PRO A 29 6.17 -1.48 -10.14
CA PRO A 29 6.38 -0.92 -11.47
C PRO A 29 6.61 0.59 -11.38
N ASP A 30 7.54 1.10 -12.19
CA ASP A 30 7.74 2.54 -12.31
C ASP A 30 6.63 3.20 -13.15
N TRP A 31 6.60 4.54 -13.11
CA TRP A 31 5.61 5.31 -13.87
C TRP A 31 5.65 5.02 -15.39
N PRO A 32 6.81 5.00 -16.07
CA PRO A 32 6.88 4.62 -17.49
C PRO A 32 6.23 3.26 -17.79
N MET A 33 6.46 2.24 -16.96
CA MET A 33 5.84 0.93 -17.12
C MET A 33 4.31 1.00 -16.97
N LEU A 34 3.81 1.70 -15.95
CA LEU A 34 2.37 1.89 -15.74
C LEU A 34 1.72 2.65 -16.90
N GLN A 35 2.36 3.73 -17.36
CA GLN A 35 1.90 4.51 -18.50
C GLN A 35 1.80 3.67 -19.78
N ALA A 36 2.79 2.81 -20.04
CA ALA A 36 2.76 1.86 -21.17
C ALA A 36 1.61 0.84 -21.08
N HIS A 37 1.09 0.60 -19.87
CA HIS A 37 -0.08 -0.25 -19.60
C HIS A 37 -1.40 0.55 -19.57
N GLY A 38 -1.39 1.81 -20.00
CA GLY A 38 -2.59 2.64 -20.13
C GLY A 38 -3.08 3.26 -18.82
N TRP A 39 -2.22 3.33 -17.80
CA TRP A 39 -2.56 3.99 -16.55
C TRP A 39 -2.54 5.51 -16.69
N THR A 40 -3.47 6.15 -16.00
CA THR A 40 -3.45 7.60 -15.76
C THR A 40 -2.53 7.93 -14.60
N PHE A 41 -2.08 9.19 -14.53
CA PHE A 41 -1.28 9.67 -13.42
C PHE A 41 -2.03 9.59 -12.08
N GLU A 42 -3.34 9.84 -12.09
CA GLU A 42 -4.21 9.70 -10.92
C GLU A 42 -4.30 8.25 -10.43
N GLU A 43 -4.47 7.28 -11.33
CA GLU A 43 -4.42 5.85 -10.97
C GLU A 43 -3.04 5.48 -10.39
N HIS A 44 -1.95 6.03 -10.93
CA HIS A 44 -0.61 5.81 -10.38
C HIS A 44 -0.45 6.38 -8.96
N LEU A 45 -0.85 7.63 -8.71
CA LEU A 45 -0.80 8.20 -7.35
C LEU A 45 -1.65 7.37 -6.37
N LYS A 46 -2.81 6.90 -6.83
CA LYS A 46 -3.68 6.05 -6.02
C LYS A 46 -3.02 4.70 -5.74
N LEU A 47 -2.32 4.11 -6.70
CA LEU A 47 -1.53 2.89 -6.50
C LEU A 47 -0.40 3.09 -5.49
N GLU A 48 0.34 4.19 -5.56
CA GLU A 48 1.38 4.51 -4.59
C GLU A 48 0.82 4.58 -3.18
N GLN A 49 -0.34 5.23 -3.01
CA GLN A 49 -1.02 5.32 -1.73
C GLN A 49 -1.51 3.94 -1.23
N LEU A 50 -2.00 3.07 -2.12
CA LEU A 50 -2.36 1.69 -1.79
C LEU A 50 -1.14 0.90 -1.28
N ILE A 51 -0.03 0.94 -2.02
CA ILE A 51 1.21 0.23 -1.67
C ILE A 51 1.74 0.74 -0.33
N SER A 52 1.69 2.05 -0.08
CA SER A 52 2.08 2.65 1.20
C SER A 52 1.26 2.10 2.36
N ILE A 53 -0.07 1.96 2.20
CA ILE A 53 -0.94 1.38 3.23
C ILE A 53 -0.55 -0.08 3.51
N GLU A 54 -0.40 -0.89 2.46
CA GLU A 54 -0.06 -2.31 2.63
C GLU A 54 1.34 -2.50 3.24
N ASN A 55 2.30 -1.63 2.91
CA ASN A 55 3.61 -1.61 3.56
C ASN A 55 3.50 -1.30 5.07
N MET A 56 2.77 -0.23 5.44
CA MET A 56 2.60 0.14 6.86
C MET A 56 1.97 -1.00 7.67
N ARG A 57 0.99 -1.68 7.08
CA ARG A 57 0.34 -2.84 7.71
C ARG A 57 1.29 -4.03 7.84
N PHE A 58 2.06 -4.31 6.80
CA PHE A 58 3.06 -5.37 6.81
C PHE A 58 4.08 -5.12 7.92
N SER A 59 4.68 -3.94 7.98
CA SER A 59 5.66 -3.57 9.01
C SER A 59 5.07 -3.60 10.43
N LEU A 60 3.83 -3.14 10.61
CA LEU A 60 3.18 -3.22 11.92
C LEU A 60 2.95 -4.67 12.35
N ASN A 61 2.52 -5.54 11.43
CA ASN A 61 2.31 -6.95 11.73
C ASN A 61 3.63 -7.65 12.09
N GLU A 62 4.71 -7.40 11.34
CA GLU A 62 6.05 -7.92 11.69
C GLU A 62 6.48 -7.48 13.09
N ALA A 63 6.36 -6.18 13.40
CA ALA A 63 6.74 -5.66 14.71
C ALA A 63 5.89 -6.25 15.87
N ILE A 64 4.62 -6.58 15.61
CA ILE A 64 3.76 -7.28 16.59
C ILE A 64 4.19 -8.74 16.75
N GLU A 65 4.44 -9.45 15.65
CA GLU A 65 4.84 -10.86 15.67
C GLU A 65 6.21 -11.06 16.34
N GLU A 66 7.13 -10.13 16.15
CA GLU A 66 8.47 -10.15 16.75
C GLU A 66 8.51 -9.50 18.14
N ASN A 67 7.38 -8.99 18.64
CA ASN A 67 7.25 -8.31 19.93
C ASN A 67 8.21 -7.11 20.05
N GLU A 68 8.42 -6.40 18.95
CA GLU A 68 9.27 -5.20 18.82
C GLU A 68 8.48 -3.89 18.97
N ALA A 69 7.15 -3.94 19.03
CA ALA A 69 6.29 -2.77 19.22
C ALA A 69 5.55 -2.80 20.57
N THR A 70 5.52 -1.65 21.24
CA THR A 70 4.70 -1.42 22.44
C THR A 70 3.22 -1.21 22.07
N GLU A 71 2.32 -1.36 23.05
CA GLU A 71 0.88 -1.12 22.83
C GLU A 71 0.58 0.29 22.33
N GLU A 72 1.32 1.31 22.80
CA GLU A 72 1.11 2.70 22.36
C GLU A 72 1.60 2.89 20.91
N GLU A 73 2.75 2.33 20.53
CA GLU A 73 3.24 2.38 19.15
C GLU A 73 2.28 1.67 18.19
N ILE A 74 1.74 0.52 18.59
CA ILE A 74 0.72 -0.20 17.80
C ILE A 74 -0.50 0.69 17.56
N LYS A 75 -0.96 1.38 18.60
CA LYS A 75 -2.11 2.28 18.51
C LYS A 75 -1.84 3.49 17.63
N GLU A 76 -0.67 4.11 17.76
CA GLU A 76 -0.27 5.23 16.91
C GLU A 76 -0.15 4.82 15.43
N CYS A 77 0.47 3.68 15.15
CA CYS A 77 0.57 3.13 13.79
C CYS A 77 -0.80 2.83 13.19
N ARG A 78 -1.75 2.29 13.96
CA ARG A 78 -3.14 2.06 13.50
C ARG A 78 -3.83 3.37 13.09
N ILE A 79 -3.67 4.44 13.87
CA ILE A 79 -4.22 5.76 13.53
C ILE A 79 -3.60 6.30 12.22
N LEU A 80 -2.31 6.09 12.00
CA LEU A 80 -1.64 6.49 10.75
C LEU A 80 -2.16 5.71 9.54
N ILE A 81 -2.37 4.40 9.70
CA ILE A 81 -2.96 3.53 8.67
C ILE A 81 -4.39 4.01 8.34
N GLU A 82 -5.22 4.30 9.34
CA GLU A 82 -6.57 4.82 9.15
C GLU A 82 -6.57 6.14 8.36
N LYS A 83 -5.70 7.09 8.74
CA LYS A 83 -5.55 8.37 8.01
C LYS A 83 -5.11 8.16 6.56
N ALA A 84 -4.22 7.21 6.32
CA ALA A 84 -3.79 6.88 4.96
C ALA A 84 -4.91 6.25 4.13
N ILE A 85 -5.75 5.40 4.74
CA ILE A 85 -6.95 4.83 4.13
C ILE A 85 -7.97 5.93 3.80
N GLU A 86 -8.20 6.87 4.71
CA GLU A 86 -9.08 8.02 4.46
C GLU A 86 -8.57 8.86 3.28
N LYS A 87 -7.27 9.16 3.25
CA LYS A 87 -6.64 9.87 2.13
C LYS A 87 -6.86 9.10 0.82
N TYR A 88 -6.60 7.79 0.79
CA TYR A 88 -6.82 6.95 -0.38
C TYR A 88 -8.27 7.00 -0.89
N ASN A 89 -9.23 6.96 0.04
CA ASN A 89 -10.66 6.97 -0.27
C ASN A 89 -11.16 8.32 -0.81
N ASN A 90 -10.42 9.40 -0.54
CA ASN A 90 -10.73 10.77 -0.96
C ASN A 90 -9.95 11.23 -2.20
N MET A 91 -9.07 10.37 -2.75
CA MET A 91 -8.45 10.52 -4.06
C MET A 91 -9.39 10.02 -5.14
#